data_AF-A0AAN9G0R1-F1
#
_entry.id   AF-A0AAN9G0R1-F1
#
_cell.length_a   1.000
_cell.length_b   1.000
_cell.length_c   1.000
_cell.angle_alpha   90.00
_cell.angle_beta   90.00
_cell.angle_gamma   90.00
#
_symmetry.space_group_name_H-M   'P 1'
#
loop_
_entity.id
_entity.type
_entity.pdbx_description
1 polymer ?
#
loop_
_entity_poly.entity_id
_entity_poly.type
_entity_poly.pdbx_seq_one_letter_code
_entity_poly.pdbx_strand_id
1 'polypeptide(L)'
;MNTIFNHTSLNLSCPMLRLRKHPTDDFSESLDRLMSTNWCQCANCVGMGLIRECRCCQEIPEMESLTVSTGVGCITDHPGFRSVCLDHYVLETCYHWYNQQYGRAIQDANE
;
A
#
# COMPACT_ATOMS: atom_id res chain seq x y z
N MET A 1 11.38 21.47 28.19
CA MET A 1 11.88 21.09 26.85
C MET A 1 10.67 20.67 26.03
N ASN A 2 10.37 21.47 25.01
CA ASN A 2 9.03 21.72 24.50
C ASN A 2 8.43 20.56 23.70
N THR A 3 7.22 20.19 24.11
CA THR A 3 6.23 19.41 23.38
C THR A 3 5.79 20.18 22.14
N ILE A 4 6.22 19.74 20.95
CA ILE A 4 5.58 20.10 19.68
C ILE A 4 5.57 18.85 18.80
N PHE A 5 4.63 17.94 19.08
CA PHE A 5 4.12 17.06 18.04
C PHE A 5 2.86 17.73 17.49
N ASN A 6 3.07 18.49 16.41
CA ASN A 6 1.99 19.10 15.65
C ASN A 6 1.02 18.02 15.19
N HIS A 7 -0.19 18.10 15.72
CA HIS A 7 -1.30 17.21 15.42
C HIS A 7 -1.92 17.63 14.07
N THR A 8 -1.25 17.30 12.95
CA THR A 8 -1.91 17.32 11.65
C THR A 8 -2.56 15.96 11.42
N SER A 9 -3.90 15.96 11.51
CA SER A 9 -4.80 14.84 11.21
C SER A 9 -4.35 14.03 10.00
N LEU A 10 -3.73 12.87 10.25
CA LEU A 10 -3.69 11.79 9.27
C LEU A 10 -5.06 11.13 9.30
N ASN A 11 -5.92 11.58 8.40
CA ASN A 11 -7.23 11.05 8.13
C ASN A 11 -7.09 9.65 7.51
N LEU A 12 -6.71 8.66 8.33
CA LEU A 12 -6.58 7.26 7.93
C LEU A 12 -7.96 6.59 8.05
N SER A 13 -8.84 6.91 7.10
CA SER A 13 -10.03 6.10 6.85
C SER A 13 -9.58 4.75 6.32
N CYS A 14 -9.43 3.77 7.21
CA CYS A 14 -9.15 2.37 6.89
C CYS A 14 -10.30 1.76 6.09
N PRO A 15 -10.13 1.41 4.81
CA PRO A 15 -11.09 0.67 4.03
C PRO A 15 -10.55 -0.75 3.80
N MET A 16 -10.12 -1.43 4.86
CA MET A 16 -9.73 -2.84 4.75
C MET A 16 -10.99 -3.70 4.75
N LEU A 17 -11.12 -4.50 3.69
CA LEU A 17 -12.14 -5.53 3.41
C LEU A 17 -13.40 -5.06 2.64
N ARG A 18 -13.21 -4.71 1.35
CA ARG A 18 -14.24 -4.94 0.33
C ARG A 18 -13.92 -6.22 -0.44
N LEU A 19 -14.40 -7.36 0.05
CA LEU A 19 -14.59 -8.55 -0.77
C LEU A 19 -15.84 -8.32 -1.63
N ARG A 20 -15.70 -8.20 -2.97
CA ARG A 20 -16.88 -8.35 -3.83
C ARG A 20 -16.58 -8.88 -5.23
N LYS A 21 -17.30 -9.98 -5.48
CA LYS A 21 -17.83 -10.57 -6.72
C LYS A 21 -16.85 -10.95 -7.82
N HIS A 22 -16.90 -12.25 -8.12
CA HIS A 22 -16.43 -12.85 -9.36
C HIS A 22 -17.59 -12.86 -10.37
N PRO A 23 -17.50 -12.17 -11.52
CA PRO A 23 -18.25 -12.52 -12.71
C PRO A 23 -17.35 -13.40 -13.58
N THR A 24 -17.86 -14.56 -13.92
CA THR A 24 -17.28 -15.47 -14.90
C THR A 24 -17.46 -14.85 -16.28
N ASP A 25 -16.36 -14.42 -16.91
CA ASP A 25 -16.12 -14.31 -18.38
C ASP A 25 -14.84 -13.51 -18.75
N ASP A 26 -14.05 -13.00 -17.76
CA ASP A 26 -12.79 -12.22 -17.95
C ASP A 26 -11.49 -12.97 -17.57
N PHE A 27 -11.50 -14.31 -17.50
CA PHE A 27 -10.37 -15.06 -16.97
C PHE A 27 -9.12 -15.06 -17.87
N SER A 28 -9.28 -14.93 -19.19
CA SER A 28 -8.14 -15.07 -20.11
C SER A 28 -7.18 -13.88 -20.02
N GLU A 29 -7.70 -12.65 -20.08
CA GLU A 29 -6.89 -11.42 -20.05
C GLU A 29 -6.16 -11.23 -18.71
N SER A 30 -6.73 -11.80 -17.65
CA SER A 30 -6.11 -11.77 -16.32
C SER A 30 -5.02 -12.82 -16.13
N LEU A 31 -5.08 -13.96 -16.83
CA LEU A 31 -4.01 -14.97 -16.84
C LEU A 31 -2.76 -14.50 -17.58
N ASP A 32 -2.89 -13.67 -18.62
CA ASP A 32 -1.75 -13.13 -19.38
C ASP A 32 -0.79 -12.29 -18.54
N ARG A 33 -1.26 -11.82 -17.38
CA ARG A 33 -0.47 -11.06 -16.40
C ARG A 33 0.37 -11.93 -15.47
N LEU A 34 0.03 -13.22 -15.34
CA LEU A 34 0.75 -14.14 -14.46
C LEU A 34 2.16 -14.39 -14.96
N MET A 35 3.12 -14.38 -14.03
CA MET A 35 4.54 -14.63 -14.33
C MET A 35 5.13 -13.72 -15.43
N SER A 36 4.44 -12.62 -15.77
CA SER A 36 4.82 -11.68 -16.83
C SER A 36 4.85 -10.24 -16.29
N THR A 37 5.47 -9.34 -17.04
CA THR A 37 5.60 -7.91 -16.69
C THR A 37 5.24 -6.98 -17.83
N ASN A 38 4.62 -7.50 -18.90
CA ASN A 38 4.15 -6.72 -20.06
C ASN A 38 3.13 -5.63 -19.70
N TRP A 39 2.40 -5.81 -18.61
CA TRP A 39 1.45 -4.85 -18.05
C TRP A 39 2.10 -3.77 -17.16
N CYS A 40 3.40 -3.90 -16.84
CA CYS A 40 4.11 -2.96 -15.99
C CYS A 40 4.42 -1.66 -16.76
N GLN A 41 4.13 -0.52 -16.12
CA GLN A 41 4.43 0.82 -16.67
C GLN A 41 5.58 1.52 -15.93
N CYS A 42 6.01 1.01 -14.77
CA CYS A 42 7.07 1.61 -13.96
C CYS A 42 8.43 0.91 -14.07
N ALA A 43 8.53 -0.15 -14.89
CA ALA A 43 9.71 -1.00 -15.10
C ALA A 43 10.27 -1.76 -13.87
N ASN A 44 9.68 -1.61 -12.68
CA ASN A 44 10.16 -2.23 -11.44
C ASN A 44 9.31 -3.43 -10.96
N CYS A 45 8.20 -3.75 -11.64
CA CYS A 45 7.39 -4.92 -11.27
C CYS A 45 8.08 -6.22 -11.67
N VAL A 46 7.75 -7.29 -10.94
CA VAL A 46 8.20 -8.66 -11.22
C VAL A 46 7.00 -9.56 -11.51
N GLY A 47 7.24 -10.67 -12.21
CA GLY A 47 6.19 -11.65 -12.48
C GLY A 47 5.69 -12.30 -11.18
N MET A 48 4.37 -12.30 -10.98
CA MET A 48 3.73 -12.84 -9.78
C MET A 48 2.88 -14.07 -10.12
N GLY A 49 2.73 -14.98 -9.15
CA GLY A 49 1.97 -16.22 -9.32
C GLY A 49 0.46 -16.08 -9.11
N LEU A 50 -0.01 -14.90 -8.67
CA LEU A 50 -1.42 -14.62 -8.41
C LEU A 50 -1.86 -13.35 -9.13
N ILE A 51 -3.00 -13.44 -9.82
CA ILE A 51 -3.55 -12.34 -10.64
C ILE A 51 -3.71 -11.05 -9.83
N ARG A 52 -4.20 -11.16 -8.59
CA ARG A 52 -4.40 -10.01 -7.69
C ARG A 52 -3.10 -9.27 -7.33
N GLU A 53 -1.96 -9.95 -7.44
CA GLU A 53 -0.63 -9.39 -7.14
C GLU A 53 0.02 -8.77 -8.38
N CYS A 54 -0.51 -9.05 -9.57
CA CYS A 54 -0.03 -8.48 -10.83
C CYS A 54 -0.58 -7.05 -11.00
N ARG A 55 -0.14 -6.11 -10.13
CA ARG A 55 -0.56 -4.70 -10.11
C ARG A 55 0.63 -3.77 -10.20
N CYS A 56 0.54 -2.75 -11.06
CA CYS A 56 1.57 -1.73 -11.19
C CYS A 56 1.25 -0.55 -10.27
N CYS A 57 2.26 0.09 -9.69
CA CYS A 57 2.04 1.32 -8.90
C CYS A 57 1.37 2.44 -9.72
N GLN A 58 1.55 2.45 -11.05
CA GLN A 58 0.90 3.41 -11.95
C GLN A 58 -0.58 3.07 -12.24
N GLU A 59 -1.08 1.89 -11.86
CA GLU A 59 -2.51 1.53 -11.98
C GLU A 59 -3.32 1.97 -10.75
N ILE A 60 -2.64 2.43 -9.69
CA ILE A 60 -3.24 2.85 -8.42
C ILE A 60 -3.25 4.38 -8.40
N PRO A 61 -4.42 5.05 -8.51
CA PRO A 61 -4.50 6.49 -8.70
C PRO A 61 -3.74 7.30 -7.63
N GLU A 62 -3.79 6.84 -6.37
CA GLU A 62 -3.11 7.49 -5.26
C GLU A 62 -1.58 7.43 -5.43
N MET A 63 -1.05 6.28 -5.88
CA MET A 63 0.38 6.10 -6.09
C MET A 63 0.86 6.82 -7.35
N GLU A 64 0.10 6.76 -8.44
CA GLU A 64 0.34 7.53 -9.67
C GLU A 64 0.47 9.01 -9.33
N SER A 65 -0.49 9.57 -8.57
CA SER A 65 -0.48 10.98 -8.19
C SER A 65 0.78 11.40 -7.42
N LEU A 66 1.28 10.54 -6.52
CA LEU A 66 2.52 10.78 -5.78
C LEU A 66 3.73 10.78 -6.72
N THR A 67 3.80 9.81 -7.64
CA THR A 67 4.91 9.72 -8.60
C THR A 67 4.93 10.90 -9.58
N VAL A 68 3.76 11.34 -10.05
CA VAL A 68 3.61 12.54 -10.91
C VAL A 68 4.05 13.79 -10.16
N SER A 69 3.60 13.96 -8.90
CA SER A 69 3.93 15.16 -8.11
C SER A 69 5.43 15.30 -7.80
N THR A 70 6.16 14.17 -7.77
CA THR A 70 7.59 14.13 -7.48
C THR A 70 8.46 13.91 -8.72
N GLY A 71 7.84 13.73 -9.90
CA GLY A 71 8.54 13.55 -11.16
C GLY A 71 9.30 12.22 -11.29
N VAL A 72 8.89 11.18 -10.55
CA VAL A 72 9.52 9.84 -10.60
C VAL A 72 8.64 8.85 -11.37
N GLY A 73 9.25 7.80 -11.94
CA GLY A 73 8.51 6.79 -12.72
C GLY A 73 7.94 5.62 -11.89
N CYS A 74 8.41 5.45 -10.65
CA CYS A 74 7.97 4.38 -9.76
C CYS A 74 7.84 4.88 -8.33
N ILE A 75 6.87 4.34 -7.59
CA ILE A 75 6.66 4.70 -6.19
C ILE A 75 7.85 4.36 -5.30
N THR A 76 8.66 3.37 -5.67
CA THR A 76 9.87 2.99 -4.94
C THR A 76 10.94 4.08 -4.99
N ASP A 77 10.92 4.92 -6.02
CA ASP A 77 11.85 6.02 -6.22
C ASP A 77 11.34 7.33 -5.59
N HIS A 78 10.12 7.33 -5.05
CA HIS A 78 9.59 8.47 -4.33
C HIS A 78 10.49 8.77 -3.11
N PRO A 79 10.87 10.02 -2.87
CA PRO A 79 11.86 10.38 -1.83
C PRO A 79 11.45 9.94 -0.41
N GLY A 80 10.14 9.84 -0.15
CA GLY A 80 9.60 9.35 1.12
C GLY A 80 9.50 7.82 1.24
N PHE A 81 9.65 7.05 0.16
CA PHE A 81 9.38 5.61 0.19
C PHE A 81 10.34 4.86 1.12
N ARG A 82 11.64 5.13 1.00
CA ARG A 82 12.66 4.46 1.81
C ARG A 82 12.53 4.79 3.29
N SER A 83 12.31 6.05 3.65
CA SER A 83 12.22 6.48 5.04
C SER A 83 10.92 6.07 5.71
N VAL A 84 9.80 6.00 4.99
CA VAL A 84 8.49 5.68 5.57
C VAL A 84 8.18 4.19 5.53
N CYS A 85 8.53 3.50 4.45
CA CYS A 85 8.11 2.11 4.21
C CYS A 85 9.21 1.08 4.50
N LEU A 86 10.49 1.47 4.49
CA LEU A 86 11.61 0.53 4.61
C LEU A 86 12.49 0.76 5.84
N ASP A 87 12.33 1.88 6.55
CA ASP A 87 13.06 2.15 7.80
C ASP A 87 12.43 1.37 8.96
N HIS A 88 13.22 0.48 9.57
CA HIS A 88 12.69 -0.42 10.59
C HIS A 88 12.29 0.31 11.89
N TYR A 89 12.97 1.39 12.26
CA TYR A 89 12.63 2.16 13.46
C TYR A 89 11.33 2.95 13.26
N VAL A 90 11.09 3.44 12.05
CA VAL A 90 9.81 4.07 11.68
C VAL A 90 8.68 3.05 11.75
N LEU A 91 8.87 1.86 11.17
CA LEU A 91 7.86 0.79 11.21
C LEU A 91 7.56 0.31 12.64
N GLU A 92 8.59 0.17 13.49
CA GLU A 92 8.44 -0.17 14.91
C GLU A 92 7.64 0.91 15.66
N THR A 93 7.95 2.19 15.42
CA THR A 93 7.20 3.31 16.00
C THR A 93 5.74 3.31 15.56
N CYS A 94 5.47 3.08 14.27
CA CYS A 94 4.11 2.98 13.74
C CYS A 94 3.35 1.81 14.38
N TYR A 95 4.01 0.67 14.58
CA TYR A 95 3.42 -0.50 15.24
C TYR A 95 3.04 -0.22 16.70
N HIS A 96 3.95 0.36 17.48
CA HIS A 96 3.68 0.73 18.87
C HIS A 96 2.56 1.76 18.99
N TRP A 97 2.57 2.76 18.10
CA TRP A 97 1.51 3.76 18.05
C TRP A 97 0.15 3.10 17.74
N TYR A 98 0.10 2.21 16.74
CA TYR A 98 -1.12 1.47 16.39
C TYR A 98 -1.64 0.66 17.58
N ASN A 99 -0.77 -0.10 18.25
CA ASN A 99 -1.14 -0.90 19.42
C ASN A 99 -1.63 -0.04 20.60
N GLN A 100 -1.07 1.16 20.79
CA GLN A 100 -1.54 2.06 21.84
C GLN A 100 -2.98 2.53 21.58
N GLN A 101 -3.32 2.79 20.31
CA GLN A 101 -4.64 3.29 19.93
C GLN A 101 -5.69 2.18 19.84
N TYR A 102 -5.33 1.02 19.30
CA TYR A 102 -6.28 -0.04 18.94
C TYR A 102 -6.03 -1.39 19.62
N GLY A 103 -4.88 -1.60 20.26
CA GLY A 103 -4.48 -2.90 20.81
C GLY A 103 -5.37 -3.41 21.94
N ARG A 104 -6.07 -2.53 22.67
CA ARG A 104 -7.05 -2.94 23.69
C ARG A 104 -8.41 -3.38 23.10
N ALA A 105 -8.83 -2.78 21.98
CA ALA A 105 -10.12 -3.11 21.37
C ALA A 105 -10.20 -4.54 20.79
N ILE A 106 -9.05 -5.16 20.47
CA ILE A 106 -8.97 -6.55 19.98
C ILE A 106 -9.06 -7.56 21.14
N GLN A 107 -8.65 -7.18 22.35
CA GLN A 107 -8.70 -8.06 23.52
C GLN A 107 -10.13 -8.18 24.05
N ASP A 108 -10.87 -7.06 24.09
CA ASP A 108 -12.24 -7.00 24.60
C ASP A 108 -13.29 -7.61 23.64
N ALA A 109 -12.93 -7.92 22.39
CA ALA A 109 -13.82 -8.56 21.41
C ALA A 109 -13.76 -10.10 21.43
N ASN A 110 -12.87 -10.67 22.24
CA ASN A 110 -12.70 -12.12 22.41
C ASN A 110 -13.23 -12.62 23.77
N GLU A 111 -13.88 -11.77 24.56
CA GLU A 111 -14.66 -12.10 25.77
C GLU A 111 -16.15 -11.92 25.51
#